data_AF-A0AAV2HU57-F1
#
_entry.id   AF-A0AAV2HU57-F1
#
_cell.length_a   1.000
_cell.length_b   1.000
_cell.length_c   1.000
_cell.angle_alpha   90.00
_cell.angle_beta   90.00
_cell.angle_gamma   90.00
#
_symmetry.space_group_name_H-M   'P 1'
#
loop_
_entity.id
_entity.type
_entity.pdbx_description
1 polymer ?
#
loop_
_entity_poly.entity_id
_entity_poly.type
_entity_poly.pdbx_seq_one_letter_code
_entity_poly.pdbx_strand_id
1 'polypeptide(L)'
;KHVFNLLQTWFHYVHRISPNSPNNSGVLLRSVHTCCWNCSFAQETVYTQGLFHLSKGDIIQICFSGQGLVDFDPKSTFVGLFMLESSRT
;
A
#
# COMPACT_ATOMS: atom_id res chain seq x y z
N LYS A 1 -9.93 20.42 31.10
CA LYS A 1 -10.12 19.02 30.62
C LYS A 1 -9.37 18.88 29.30
N HIS A 2 -8.13 18.39 29.31
CA HIS A 2 -7.38 18.14 28.08
C HIS A 2 -7.86 16.81 27.49
N VAL A 3 -8.69 16.88 26.45
CA VAL A 3 -9.01 15.72 25.64
C VAL A 3 -7.81 15.50 24.73
N PHE A 4 -6.97 14.52 25.05
CA PHE A 4 -6.04 13.97 24.07
C PHE A 4 -6.89 13.32 22.98
N ASN A 5 -6.99 13.97 21.82
CA ASN A 5 -7.63 13.38 20.65
C ASN A 5 -6.78 12.17 20.22
N LEU A 6 -7.31 10.97 20.43
CA LEU A 6 -6.70 9.73 19.95
C LEU A 6 -6.86 9.68 18.43
N LEU A 7 -5.78 9.95 17.69
CA LEU A 7 -5.73 9.80 16.25
C LEU A 7 -5.65 8.32 15.88
N GLN A 8 -6.29 7.94 14.78
CA GLN A 8 -6.18 6.59 14.22
C GLN A 8 -5.43 6.66 12.89
N THR A 9 -4.44 5.78 12.74
CA THR A 9 -3.57 5.78 11.55
C THR A 9 -3.70 4.46 10.80
N TRP A 10 -3.99 4.57 9.51
CA TRP A 10 -4.08 3.46 8.57
C TRP A 10 -2.91 3.48 7.61
N PHE A 11 -2.38 2.30 7.33
CA PHE A 11 -1.26 2.09 6.43
C PHE A 11 -1.73 1.29 5.23
N HIS A 12 -1.29 1.70 4.05
CA HIS A 12 -1.34 0.92 2.83
C HIS A 12 0.10 0.86 2.29
N TYR A 13 0.59 -0.33 1.96
CA TYR A 13 1.93 -0.47 1.42
C TYR A 13 2.04 -1.60 0.40
N VAL A 14 2.87 -1.34 -0.60
CA VAL A 14 3.25 -2.31 -1.64
C VAL A 14 4.57 -2.92 -1.19
N HIS A 15 4.57 -4.22 -0.93
CA HIS A 15 5.73 -4.97 -0.48
C HIS A 15 6.21 -5.91 -1.58
N ARG A 16 7.51 -5.85 -1.89
CA ARG A 16 8.17 -6.82 -2.76
C ARG A 16 8.73 -7.96 -1.91
N ILE A 17 8.42 -9.19 -2.31
CA ILE A 17 9.11 -10.38 -1.84
C ILE A 17 9.92 -10.91 -3.02
N SER A 18 11.24 -11.05 -2.81
CA SER A 18 12.18 -11.56 -3.81
C SER A 18 12.75 -12.89 -3.30
N PRO A 19 12.11 -14.04 -3.54
CA PRO A 19 12.52 -15.33 -2.97
C PRO A 19 13.97 -15.70 -3.29
N ASN A 20 14.43 -15.34 -4.50
CA ASN A 20 15.77 -15.63 -4.98
C ASN A 20 16.82 -14.56 -4.58
N SER A 21 16.37 -13.45 -4.00
CA SER A 21 17.25 -12.38 -3.50
C SER A 21 16.60 -11.71 -2.29
N PRO A 22 16.58 -12.37 -1.11
CA PRO A 22 15.84 -11.87 0.05
C PRO A 22 16.22 -10.46 0.49
N ASN A 23 17.48 -10.07 0.31
CA ASN A 23 17.99 -8.72 0.59
C ASN A 23 17.34 -7.62 -0.28
N ASN A 24 16.76 -7.98 -1.42
CA ASN A 24 16.00 -7.07 -2.27
C ASN A 24 14.51 -7.00 -1.88
N SER A 25 14.04 -7.82 -0.94
CA SER A 25 12.66 -7.72 -0.44
C SER A 25 12.48 -6.45 0.40
N GLY A 26 11.27 -5.90 0.42
CA GLY A 26 10.97 -4.72 1.23
C GLY A 26 9.78 -3.91 0.73
N VAL A 27 9.51 -2.82 1.43
CA VAL A 27 8.45 -1.87 1.08
C VAL A 27 8.89 -1.02 -0.11
N LEU A 28 8.15 -1.09 -1.21
CA LEU A 28 8.35 -0.26 -2.40
C LEU A 28 7.62 1.08 -2.28
N LEU A 29 6.35 1.03 -1.84
CA LEU A 29 5.48 2.19 -1.66
C LEU A 29 4.79 2.09 -0.32
N ARG A 30 4.64 3.23 0.35
CA ARG A 30 3.86 3.35 1.58
C ARG A 30 3.02 4.62 1.53
N SER A 31 1.74 4.45 1.81
CA SER A 31 0.80 5.53 2.02
C SER A 31 0.24 5.43 3.44
N VAL A 32 0.05 6.60 4.05
CA VAL A 32 -0.42 6.73 5.42
C VAL A 32 -1.60 7.66 5.42
N HIS A 33 -2.69 7.24 6.07
CA HIS A 33 -3.85 8.08 6.29
C HIS A 33 -4.09 8.17 7.80
N THR A 34 -4.04 9.37 8.35
CA THR A 34 -4.32 9.63 9.76
C THR A 34 -5.65 10.35 9.87
N CYS A 35 -6.59 9.76 10.60
CA CYS A 35 -7.96 10.25 10.73
C CYS A 35 -8.28 10.65 12.18
N CYS A 36 -9.29 11.51 12.34
CA CYS A 36 -9.78 11.95 13.64
C CYS A 36 -10.55 10.84 14.37
N TRP A 37 -10.63 10.91 15.71
CA TRP A 37 -11.52 10.03 16.47
C TRP A 37 -12.97 10.26 16.04
N ASN A 38 -13.68 9.20 15.64
CA ASN A 38 -15.07 9.22 15.17
C ASN A 38 -15.30 9.75 13.74
N CYS A 39 -14.26 9.80 12.91
CA CYS A 39 -14.38 10.02 11.47
C CYS A 39 -14.82 8.72 10.72
N SER A 40 -15.55 7.81 11.36
CA SER A 40 -15.94 6.47 10.85
C SER A 40 -16.81 6.48 9.57
N PHE A 41 -17.26 7.66 9.15
CA PHE A 41 -18.05 7.88 7.93
C PHE A 41 -17.25 8.54 6.80
N ALA A 42 -15.98 8.90 7.03
CA ALA A 42 -15.14 9.49 6.00
C ALA A 42 -14.74 8.39 5.01
N GLN A 43 -15.24 8.50 3.77
CA GLN A 43 -14.77 7.71 2.65
C GLN A 43 -13.56 8.40 2.04
N GLU A 44 -12.38 7.90 2.37
CA GLU A 44 -11.12 8.46 1.93
C GLU A 44 -10.42 7.48 0.99
N THR A 45 -10.03 7.95 -0.18
CA THR A 45 -9.27 7.16 -1.14
C THR A 45 -7.78 7.46 -1.01
N VAL A 46 -6.96 6.42 -1.09
CA VAL A 46 -5.50 6.54 -1.09
C VAL A 46 -4.96 5.98 -2.39
N TYR A 47 -4.13 6.75 -3.07
CA TYR A 47 -3.47 6.35 -4.30
C TYR A 47 -1.96 6.55 -4.21
N THR A 48 -1.19 5.58 -4.71
CA THR A 48 0.26 5.66 -4.80
C THR A 48 0.75 4.94 -6.04
N GLN A 49 1.83 5.44 -6.63
CA GLN A 49 2.44 4.89 -7.83
C GLN A 49 3.96 5.08 -7.78
N GLY A 50 4.69 4.27 -8.52
CA GLY A 50 6.14 4.40 -8.64
C GLY A 50 6.70 3.52 -9.75
N LEU A 51 7.95 3.78 -10.10
CA LEU A 51 8.74 2.97 -11.04
C LEU A 51 9.75 2.15 -10.25
N PHE A 52 9.74 0.84 -10.47
CA PHE A 52 10.62 -0.09 -9.77
C PHE A 52 11.21 -1.08 -10.76
N HIS A 53 12.48 -1.43 -10.55
CA HIS A 53 13.05 -2.60 -11.19
C HIS A 53 12.53 -3.85 -10.49
N LEU A 54 11.86 -4.73 -11.24
CA LEU A 54 11.34 -6.00 -10.78
C LEU A 54 12.08 -7.14 -11.47
N SER A 55 12.55 -8.08 -10.67
CA SER A 55 13.23 -9.28 -11.14
C SER A 55 12.21 -10.39 -11.42
N LYS A 56 12.58 -11.31 -12.33
CA LYS A 56 11.78 -12.50 -12.58
C LYS A 56 11.59 -13.29 -11.28
N GLY A 57 10.34 -13.53 -10.93
CA GLY A 57 9.96 -14.28 -9.71
C GLY A 57 9.74 -13.40 -8.47
N ASP A 58 9.88 -12.07 -8.59
CA ASP A 58 9.42 -11.17 -7.55
C ASP A 58 7.89 -11.29 -7.38
N ILE A 59 7.44 -11.23 -6.13
CA ILE A 59 6.04 -11.25 -5.73
C ILE A 59 5.70 -9.87 -5.18
N ILE A 60 4.67 -9.24 -5.75
CA ILE A 60 4.14 -7.98 -5.25
C ILE A 60 2.95 -8.26 -4.35
N GLN A 61 3.06 -7.85 -3.09
CA GLN A 61 2.02 -8.00 -2.09
C GLN A 61 1.48 -6.63 -1.70
N ILE A 62 0.15 -6.52 -1.65
CA ILE A 62 -0.55 -5.33 -1.21
C ILE A 62 -0.99 -5.55 0.22
N CYS A 63 -0.54 -4.69 1.12
CA CYS A 63 -0.73 -4.84 2.55
C CYS A 63 -1.42 -3.61 3.13
N PHE A 64 -2.31 -3.82 4.09
CA PHE A 64 -3.08 -2.76 4.73
C PHE A 64 -3.38 -3.09 6.20
N SER A 65 -3.40 -2.08 7.07
CA SER A 65 -3.58 -2.26 8.52
C SER A 65 -5.05 -2.22 8.98
N GLY A 66 -5.99 -1.88 8.11
CA GLY A 66 -7.42 -1.73 8.41
C GLY A 66 -8.31 -2.58 7.49
N GLN A 67 -8.15 -3.91 7.52
CA GLN A 67 -8.82 -4.80 6.55
C GLN A 67 -10.35 -4.66 6.51
N GLY A 68 -10.99 -4.42 7.67
CA GLY A 68 -12.44 -4.21 7.76
C GLY A 68 -12.93 -2.83 7.29
N LEU A 69 -12.03 -1.96 6.82
CA LEU A 69 -12.33 -0.62 6.32
C LEU A 69 -12.13 -0.49 4.81
N VAL A 70 -11.60 -1.52 4.16
CA VAL A 70 -11.37 -1.52 2.72
C VAL A 70 -12.67 -1.85 2.02
N ASP A 71 -13.10 -0.95 1.14
CA ASP A 71 -14.16 -1.21 0.19
C ASP A 71 -13.60 -1.95 -1.03
N PHE A 72 -13.95 -3.22 -1.22
CA PHE A 72 -13.45 -4.07 -2.31
C PHE A 72 -14.28 -3.92 -3.60
N ASP A 73 -14.78 -2.72 -3.91
CA ASP A 73 -15.35 -2.41 -5.23
C ASP A 73 -14.21 -2.18 -6.24
N PRO A 74 -14.21 -2.82 -7.42
CA PRO A 74 -13.17 -2.66 -8.43
C PRO A 74 -13.03 -1.22 -8.96
N LYS A 75 -14.01 -0.33 -8.71
CA LYS A 75 -13.94 1.09 -9.04
C LYS A 75 -13.16 1.90 -7.99
N SER A 76 -13.06 1.43 -6.75
CA SER A 76 -12.40 2.14 -5.63
C SER A 76 -11.08 1.49 -5.23
N THR A 77 -11.01 0.15 -5.22
CA THR A 77 -9.81 -0.62 -4.85
C THR A 77 -9.28 -1.41 -6.04
N PHE A 78 -8.13 -0.97 -6.54
CA PHE A 78 -7.48 -1.57 -7.70
C PHE A 78 -5.96 -1.48 -7.60
N VAL A 79 -5.28 -2.34 -8.35
CA VAL A 79 -3.81 -2.37 -8.50
C VAL A 79 -3.50 -2.58 -9.97
N GLY A 80 -2.55 -1.80 -10.47
CA GLY A 80 -2.06 -1.91 -11.84
C GLY A 80 -0.54 -1.94 -11.89
N LEU A 81 0.00 -2.70 -12.82
CA LEU A 81 1.42 -2.73 -13.15
C LEU A 81 1.56 -2.85 -14.66
N PHE A 82 2.52 -2.11 -15.22
CA PHE A 82 2.90 -2.22 -16.62
C PHE A 82 4.42 -2.09 -16.74
N MET A 83 4.99 -2.78 -17.73
CA MET A 83 6.43 -2.77 -17.96
C MET A 83 6.80 -1.58 -18.85
N LEU A 84 7.77 -0.77 -18.41
CA LEU A 84 8.35 0.30 -19.22
C LEU A 84 9.51 -0.19 -20.09
N GLU A 85 10.40 -0.98 -19.49
CA GLU A 85 11.61 -1.49 -20.13
C GLU A 85 11.93 -2.88 -19.58
N SER A 86 12.47 -3.75 -20.44
CA SER A 86 13.04 -5.03 -20.04
C SER A 86 14.57 -4.97 -20.14
N SER A 87 15.26 -5.17 -19.02
CA SER A 87 16.72 -5.33 -19.04
C SER A 87 17.06 -6.76 -19.47
N ARG A 88 17.97 -6.91 -20.44
CA ARG A 88 18.63 -8.20 -20.73
C ARG A 88 19.91 -8.26 -19.90
N THR A 89 19.80 -8.74 -18.67
CA THR A 89 20.96 -9.21 -17.89
C THR A 89 20.94 -10.72 -17.85
#